data_AF-G7Q8R0-F1
#
_entry.id   AF-G7Q8R0-F1
#
_cell.length_a   1.000
_cell.length_b   1.000
_cell.length_c   1.000
_cell.angle_alpha   90.00
_cell.angle_beta   90.00
_cell.angle_gamma   90.00
#
_symmetry.space_group_name_H-M   'P 1'
#
loop_
_entity.id
_entity.type
_entity.pdbx_description
1 polymer ?
#
loop_
_entity_poly.entity_id
_entity_poly.type
_entity_poly.pdbx_seq_one_letter_code
_entity_poly.pdbx_strand_id
1 'polypeptide(L)'
;MPRSRVLAFLVLALLAAAPAWAESPSNLAGITLGDAAKAYKGRIRPAATPVDKAPWLRRQAVVPDKYFAGGYVLVGTCAAPGRVARIKVRYRDGSLDFFRKASGEMLSRYGDPTEYKGELDGRVMGNKWGFSDPWLRPVSLILQRVEGEDPETGAGNTVKLTNWGLIEAERICWEERHAPPAAKAPARETAKGAAPDQDNGYLPR
;
A
#
# COMPACT_ATOMS: atom_id res chain seq x y z
N MET A 1 -50.52 24.28 -13.60
CA MET A 1 -49.68 24.17 -12.38
C MET A 1 -49.00 22.80 -12.13
N PRO A 2 -48.73 21.89 -13.10
CA PRO A 2 -47.99 20.65 -12.81
C PRO A 2 -46.47 20.72 -13.06
N ARG A 3 -46.00 21.64 -13.92
CA ARG A 3 -44.57 21.71 -14.34
C ARG A 3 -43.60 22.14 -13.23
N SER A 4 -44.05 23.00 -12.30
CA SER A 4 -43.22 23.48 -11.19
C SER A 4 -42.95 22.38 -10.13
N ARG A 5 -43.89 21.46 -9.93
CA ARG A 5 -43.73 20.33 -9.00
C ARG A 5 -42.75 19.28 -9.53
N VAL A 6 -42.74 19.03 -10.85
CA VAL A 6 -41.78 18.11 -11.49
C VAL A 6 -40.35 18.63 -11.40
N LEU A 7 -40.15 19.94 -11.57
CA LEU A 7 -38.82 20.56 -11.47
C LEU A 7 -38.26 20.46 -10.03
N ALA A 8 -39.11 20.64 -9.02
CA ALA A 8 -38.71 20.54 -7.61
C ALA A 8 -38.30 19.11 -7.22
N PHE A 9 -38.97 18.08 -7.75
CA PHE A 9 -38.59 16.67 -7.51
C PHE A 9 -37.27 16.28 -8.19
N LEU A 10 -36.99 16.83 -9.38
CA LEU A 10 -35.73 16.58 -10.10
C LEU A 10 -34.53 17.20 -9.38
N VAL A 11 -34.67 18.40 -8.83
CA VAL A 11 -33.60 19.05 -8.04
C VAL A 11 -33.31 18.30 -6.73
N LEU A 12 -34.34 17.76 -6.08
CA LEU A 12 -34.18 16.98 -4.83
C LEU A 12 -33.50 15.62 -5.07
N ALA A 13 -33.74 14.98 -6.23
CA ALA A 13 -33.08 13.73 -6.61
C ALA A 13 -31.59 13.91 -6.93
N LEU A 14 -31.17 15.06 -7.46
CA LEU A 14 -29.75 15.36 -7.70
C LEU A 14 -28.97 15.67 -6.42
N LEU A 15 -29.63 16.17 -5.36
CA LEU A 15 -28.98 16.45 -4.06
C LEU A 15 -28.80 15.18 -3.19
N ALA A 16 -29.50 14.09 -3.49
CA ALA A 16 -29.36 12.81 -2.80
C ALA A 16 -28.21 11.94 -3.33
N ALA A 17 -27.64 12.29 -4.50
CA ALA A 17 -26.46 11.63 -5.05
C ALA A 17 -25.17 12.25 -4.48
N ALA A 18 -25.05 12.29 -3.15
CA ALA A 18 -23.72 12.47 -2.56
C ALA A 18 -22.94 11.19 -2.84
N PRO A 19 -21.81 11.23 -3.58
CA PRO A 19 -20.97 10.07 -3.69
C PRO A 19 -20.55 9.71 -2.26
N ALA A 20 -20.94 8.52 -1.80
CA ALA A 20 -20.42 7.95 -0.58
C ALA A 20 -18.93 7.69 -0.80
N TRP A 21 -18.10 8.72 -0.64
CA TRP A 21 -16.66 8.56 -0.55
C TRP A 21 -16.43 7.81 0.75
N ALA A 22 -16.23 6.50 0.63
CA ALA A 22 -15.79 5.68 1.75
C ALA A 22 -14.55 6.33 2.33
N GLU A 23 -14.62 6.71 3.61
CA GLU A 23 -13.54 7.37 4.32
C GLU A 23 -12.27 6.50 4.22
N SER A 24 -11.20 7.05 3.64
CA SER A 24 -9.97 6.31 3.41
C SER A 24 -9.37 5.88 4.74
N PRO A 25 -9.10 4.58 4.96
CA PRO A 25 -8.47 4.13 6.19
C PRO A 25 -7.09 4.78 6.35
N SER A 26 -6.89 5.45 7.47
CA SER A 26 -5.60 6.07 7.83
C SER A 26 -4.94 5.38 9.02
N ASN A 27 -5.70 4.64 9.83
CA ASN A 27 -5.23 3.94 11.01
C ASN A 27 -5.26 2.42 10.83
N LEU A 28 -4.21 1.75 11.28
CA LEU A 28 -4.14 0.30 11.39
C LEU A 28 -3.34 -0.07 12.63
N ALA A 29 -3.89 -0.99 13.44
CA ALA A 29 -3.21 -1.56 14.59
C ALA A 29 -2.77 -0.50 15.64
N GLY A 30 -3.55 0.59 15.75
CA GLY A 30 -3.28 1.72 16.63
C GLY A 30 -2.21 2.67 16.12
N ILE A 31 -1.81 2.57 14.84
CA ILE A 31 -0.81 3.41 14.19
C ILE A 31 -1.46 4.12 13.00
N THR A 32 -1.24 5.43 12.88
CA THR A 32 -1.78 6.24 11.80
C THR A 32 -0.71 6.53 10.73
N LEU A 33 -1.09 6.45 9.47
CA LEU A 33 -0.24 6.86 8.34
C LEU A 33 0.10 8.36 8.43
N GLY A 34 1.34 8.72 8.12
CA GLY A 34 1.82 10.10 8.16
C GLY A 34 2.20 10.59 9.56
N ASP A 35 1.90 9.86 10.63
CA ASP A 35 2.36 10.23 11.96
C ASP A 35 3.86 9.95 12.14
N ALA A 36 4.46 10.64 13.10
CA ALA A 36 5.85 10.39 13.48
C ALA A 36 5.94 9.05 14.25
N ALA A 37 6.74 8.10 13.76
CA ALA A 37 6.87 6.77 14.37
C ALA A 37 7.30 6.83 15.84
N LYS A 38 8.09 7.84 16.22
CA LYS A 38 8.52 8.09 17.61
C LYS A 38 7.38 8.38 18.59
N ALA A 39 6.20 8.77 18.11
CA ALA A 39 5.02 9.00 18.96
C ALA A 39 4.46 7.70 19.54
N TYR A 40 4.72 6.56 18.88
CA TYR A 40 4.16 5.26 19.23
C TYR A 40 5.08 4.45 20.15
N LYS A 41 5.48 5.06 21.27
CA LYS A 41 6.33 4.41 22.28
C LYS A 41 5.68 3.13 22.79
N GLY A 42 6.45 2.04 22.84
CA GLY A 42 5.97 0.72 23.26
C GLY A 42 5.19 -0.05 22.18
N ARG A 43 4.70 0.61 21.13
CA ARG A 43 4.06 -0.04 19.98
C ARG A 43 5.01 -0.25 18.80
N ILE A 44 5.90 0.71 18.54
CA ILE A 44 6.93 0.61 17.49
C ILE A 44 8.29 0.51 18.17
N ARG A 45 9.08 -0.50 17.79
CA ARG A 45 10.46 -0.63 18.28
C ARG A 45 11.35 0.45 17.65
N PRO A 46 12.20 1.14 18.43
CA PRO A 46 13.07 2.19 17.90
C PRO A 46 14.07 1.70 16.85
N ALA A 47 14.51 0.44 16.97
CA ALA A 47 15.47 -0.17 16.06
C ALA A 47 14.94 -0.18 14.62
N ALA A 48 15.74 0.41 13.72
CA ALA A 48 15.36 0.63 12.33
C ALA A 48 16.34 -0.05 11.38
N THR A 49 15.87 -0.99 10.57
CA THR A 49 16.69 -1.70 9.57
C THR A 49 16.52 -1.07 8.19
N PRO A 50 17.53 -1.12 7.31
CA PRO A 50 17.36 -0.75 5.90
C PRO A 50 16.32 -1.65 5.22
N VAL A 51 15.77 -1.14 4.11
CA VAL A 51 14.89 -1.90 3.22
C VAL A 51 15.61 -2.10 1.90
N ASP A 52 15.75 -3.35 1.49
CA ASP A 52 16.39 -3.69 0.22
C ASP A 52 15.63 -3.04 -0.94
N LYS A 53 16.39 -2.49 -1.89
CA LYS A 53 15.87 -1.76 -3.07
C LYS A 53 15.00 -0.53 -2.75
N ALA A 54 14.93 -0.10 -1.49
CA ALA A 54 14.25 1.12 -1.07
C ALA A 54 15.03 1.83 0.06
N PRO A 55 16.27 2.32 -0.21
CA PRO A 55 17.11 2.98 0.79
C PRO A 55 16.48 4.24 1.40
N TRP A 56 15.48 4.83 0.74
CA TRP A 56 14.68 5.95 1.23
C TRP A 56 13.69 5.57 2.34
N LEU A 57 13.57 4.28 2.68
CA LEU A 57 12.73 3.77 3.75
C LEU A 57 13.55 3.02 4.80
N ARG A 58 13.08 3.07 6.04
CA ARG A 58 13.54 2.20 7.12
C ARG A 58 12.40 1.36 7.65
N ARG A 59 12.70 0.12 8.02
CA ARG A 59 11.75 -0.80 8.63
C ARG A 59 11.92 -0.76 10.14
N GLN A 60 10.81 -0.57 10.86
CA GLN A 60 10.76 -0.69 12.32
C GLN A 60 9.72 -1.74 12.70
N ALA A 61 10.05 -2.57 13.69
CA ALA A 61 9.16 -3.65 14.11
C ALA A 61 7.97 -3.12 14.93
N VAL A 62 6.79 -3.66 14.68
CA VAL A 62 5.60 -3.47 15.51
C VAL A 62 5.59 -4.52 16.61
N VAL A 63 5.45 -4.07 17.86
CA VAL A 63 5.39 -4.94 19.03
C VAL A 63 4.08 -5.75 19.00
N PRO A 64 4.10 -7.08 19.16
CA PRO A 64 2.90 -7.90 19.21
C PRO A 64 1.93 -7.48 20.33
N ASP A 65 0.62 -7.68 20.12
CA ASP A 65 -0.41 -7.45 21.14
C ASP A 65 -1.40 -8.63 21.17
N LYS A 66 -2.61 -8.46 21.70
CA LYS A 66 -3.64 -9.50 21.75
C LYS A 66 -4.29 -9.84 20.40
N TYR A 67 -4.23 -8.96 19.41
CA TYR A 67 -4.82 -9.15 18.08
C TYR A 67 -3.76 -9.47 17.02
N PHE A 68 -2.58 -8.91 17.15
CA PHE A 68 -1.50 -8.98 16.17
C PHE A 68 -0.31 -9.77 16.71
N ALA A 69 0.15 -10.74 15.93
CA ALA A 69 1.36 -11.52 16.21
C ALA A 69 2.65 -10.71 16.02
N GLY A 70 2.55 -9.53 15.42
CA GLY A 70 3.65 -8.61 15.19
C GLY A 70 3.57 -7.99 13.79
N GLY A 71 4.65 -7.32 13.39
CA GLY A 71 4.74 -6.79 12.05
C GLY A 71 5.78 -5.68 11.90
N TYR A 72 5.50 -4.91 10.86
CA TYR A 72 6.21 -3.83 10.23
C TYR A 72 5.62 -2.42 10.22
N VAL A 73 6.42 -1.38 10.43
CA VAL A 73 6.19 -0.10 9.74
C VAL A 73 7.34 0.21 8.80
N LEU A 74 7.05 0.89 7.69
CA LEU A 74 8.07 1.59 6.92
C LEU A 74 7.99 3.07 7.23
N VAL A 75 9.13 3.66 7.58
CA VAL A 75 9.27 5.08 7.87
C VAL A 75 10.14 5.76 6.82
N GLY A 76 9.77 6.98 6.46
CA GLY A 76 10.54 7.82 5.54
C GLY A 76 11.90 8.23 6.10
N THR A 77 12.83 8.57 5.21
CA THR A 77 14.20 9.01 5.59
C THR A 77 14.67 10.28 4.88
N CYS A 78 13.94 10.74 3.87
CA CYS A 78 14.31 11.84 3.00
C CYS A 78 13.27 12.96 2.98
N ALA A 79 12.07 12.71 2.44
CA ALA A 79 11.06 13.74 2.19
C ALA A 79 10.31 14.14 3.47
N ALA A 80 9.92 13.14 4.25
CA ALA A 80 9.28 13.28 5.55
C ALA A 80 9.93 12.30 6.55
N PRO A 81 11.17 12.57 7.01
CA PRO A 81 11.93 11.65 7.84
C PRO A 81 11.19 11.22 9.11
N GLY A 82 11.17 9.92 9.39
CA GLY A 82 10.54 9.33 10.57
C GLY A 82 9.01 9.23 10.52
N ARG A 83 8.38 9.58 9.40
CA ARG A 83 6.93 9.51 9.20
C ARG A 83 6.53 8.13 8.69
N VAL A 84 5.43 7.58 9.20
CA VAL A 84 4.95 6.24 8.83
C VAL A 84 4.32 6.26 7.43
N ALA A 85 4.93 5.56 6.48
CA ALA A 85 4.46 5.45 5.10
C ALA A 85 3.73 4.13 4.81
N ARG A 86 4.01 3.08 5.58
CA ARG A 86 3.32 1.79 5.48
C ARG A 86 3.25 1.13 6.84
N ILE A 87 2.12 0.45 7.08
CA ILE A 87 1.90 -0.42 8.22
C ILE A 87 1.59 -1.81 7.64
N LYS A 88 2.32 -2.84 8.04
CA LYS A 88 2.05 -4.25 7.70
C LYS A 88 2.04 -5.05 8.99
N VAL A 89 0.90 -5.59 9.37
CA VAL A 89 0.78 -6.40 10.59
C VAL A 89 0.14 -7.74 10.29
N ARG A 90 0.52 -8.74 11.08
CA ARG A 90 0.00 -10.09 11.00
C ARG A 90 -0.97 -10.32 12.15
N TYR A 91 -2.16 -10.84 11.87
CA TYR A 91 -3.10 -11.25 12.90
C TYR A 91 -2.60 -12.50 13.62
N ARG A 92 -2.96 -12.64 14.90
CA ARG A 92 -2.72 -13.89 15.64
C ARG A 92 -3.58 -15.03 15.11
N ASP A 93 -4.82 -14.71 14.74
CA ASP A 93 -5.72 -15.66 14.12
C ASP A 93 -5.37 -15.81 12.64
N GLY A 94 -4.76 -16.94 12.30
CA GLY A 94 -4.39 -17.31 10.93
C GLY A 94 -5.46 -18.13 10.20
N SER A 95 -6.63 -18.35 10.80
CA SER A 95 -7.67 -19.20 10.22
C SER A 95 -8.30 -18.59 8.96
N LEU A 96 -8.83 -19.46 8.10
CA LEU A 96 -9.60 -19.04 6.94
C LEU A 96 -10.91 -18.34 7.35
N ASP A 97 -11.53 -18.78 8.44
CA ASP A 97 -12.79 -18.20 8.92
C ASP A 97 -12.58 -16.76 9.41
N PHE A 98 -11.47 -16.49 10.11
CA PHE A 98 -11.10 -15.12 10.46
C PHE A 98 -10.86 -14.27 9.21
N PHE A 99 -10.15 -14.80 8.20
CA PHE A 99 -9.93 -14.09 6.95
C PHE A 99 -11.26 -13.73 6.26
N ARG A 100 -12.18 -14.70 6.14
CA ARG A 100 -13.51 -14.49 5.54
C ARG A 100 -14.30 -13.43 6.31
N LYS A 101 -14.28 -13.50 7.64
CA LYS A 101 -14.94 -12.51 8.51
C LYS A 101 -14.36 -11.11 8.32
N ALA A 102 -13.04 -10.96 8.45
CA ALA A 102 -12.36 -9.68 8.29
C ALA A 102 -12.55 -9.10 6.88
N SER A 103 -12.49 -9.96 5.85
CA SER A 103 -12.76 -9.57 4.47
C SER A 103 -14.20 -9.09 4.30
N GLY A 104 -15.18 -9.80 4.86
CA GLY A 104 -16.59 -9.41 4.83
C GLY A 104 -16.85 -8.06 5.50
N GLU A 105 -16.21 -7.81 6.65
CA GLU A 105 -16.28 -6.51 7.32
C GLU A 105 -15.64 -5.39 6.48
N MET A 106 -14.52 -5.66 5.79
CA MET A 106 -13.89 -4.68 4.89
C MET A 106 -14.73 -4.41 3.64
N LEU A 107 -15.33 -5.44 3.04
CA LEU A 107 -16.29 -5.33 1.94
C LEU A 107 -17.48 -4.45 2.35
N SER A 108 -18.05 -4.70 3.53
CA SER A 108 -19.18 -3.91 4.04
C SER A 108 -18.82 -2.45 4.32
N ARG A 109 -17.56 -2.14 4.67
CA ARG A 109 -17.11 -0.78 5.02
C ARG A 109 -16.61 0.02 3.82
N TYR A 110 -15.89 -0.63 2.91
CA TYR A 110 -15.15 0.02 1.83
C TYR A 110 -15.69 -0.31 0.44
N GLY A 111 -16.70 -1.19 0.35
CA GLY A 111 -17.23 -1.68 -0.91
C GLY A 111 -16.33 -2.73 -1.56
N ASP A 112 -16.54 -2.94 -2.85
CA ASP A 112 -15.84 -3.97 -3.61
C ASP A 112 -14.33 -3.66 -3.72
N PRO A 113 -13.46 -4.67 -3.60
CA PRO A 113 -12.03 -4.50 -3.78
C PRO A 113 -11.72 -4.09 -5.21
N THR A 114 -10.78 -3.17 -5.36
CA THR A 114 -10.28 -2.72 -6.67
C THR A 114 -9.50 -3.82 -7.39
N GLU A 115 -8.88 -4.73 -6.64
CA GLU A 115 -8.07 -5.82 -7.18
C GLU A 115 -8.14 -7.05 -6.26
N TYR A 116 -8.40 -8.22 -6.84
CA TYR A 116 -8.24 -9.51 -6.17
C TYR A 116 -6.78 -9.96 -6.28
N LYS A 117 -6.18 -10.31 -5.15
CA LYS A 117 -4.79 -10.79 -5.00
C LYS A 117 -4.77 -12.22 -4.48
N GLY A 118 -5.40 -13.13 -5.21
CA GLY A 118 -5.32 -14.55 -4.92
C GLY A 118 -4.79 -15.37 -6.10
N GLU A 119 -4.22 -16.51 -5.75
CA GLU A 119 -3.78 -17.53 -6.70
C GLU A 119 -4.91 -18.52 -6.97
N LEU A 120 -4.89 -19.15 -8.15
CA LEU A 120 -5.94 -20.09 -8.58
C LEU A 120 -6.03 -21.34 -7.69
N ASP A 121 -4.93 -21.70 -7.03
CA ASP A 121 -4.85 -22.83 -6.10
C ASP A 121 -5.41 -22.49 -4.70
N GLY A 122 -5.79 -21.23 -4.46
CA GLY A 122 -6.34 -20.75 -3.19
C GLY A 122 -5.32 -20.65 -2.04
N ARG A 123 -4.02 -20.93 -2.29
CA ARG A 123 -2.98 -20.85 -1.25
C ARG A 123 -2.71 -19.41 -0.85
N VAL A 124 -2.82 -18.49 -1.79
CA VAL A 124 -2.84 -17.05 -1.50
C VAL A 124 -4.23 -16.54 -1.80
N MET A 125 -4.84 -15.89 -0.82
CA MET A 125 -6.10 -15.17 -0.99
C MET A 125 -5.88 -13.73 -0.57
N GLY A 126 -6.39 -12.77 -1.32
CA GLY A 126 -6.22 -11.38 -0.92
C GLY A 126 -7.16 -10.43 -1.63
N ASN A 127 -7.52 -9.37 -0.92
CA ASN A 127 -8.34 -8.29 -1.42
C ASN A 127 -7.57 -6.99 -1.25
N LYS A 128 -7.54 -6.17 -2.30
CA LYS A 128 -6.93 -4.84 -2.28
C LYS A 128 -7.97 -3.79 -2.59
N TRP A 129 -8.04 -2.79 -1.71
CA TRP A 129 -8.79 -1.56 -1.89
C TRP A 129 -7.82 -0.42 -2.17
N GLY A 130 -8.09 0.37 -3.21
CA GLY A 130 -7.43 1.63 -3.49
C GLY A 130 -8.32 2.79 -3.08
N PHE A 131 -7.74 3.76 -2.39
CA PHE A 131 -8.40 5.00 -1.99
C PHE A 131 -7.62 6.18 -2.56
N SER A 132 -8.34 7.12 -3.14
CA SER A 132 -7.79 8.38 -3.63
C SER A 132 -8.30 9.48 -2.72
N ASP A 133 -7.53 9.82 -1.69
CA ASP A 133 -7.84 10.94 -0.80
C ASP A 133 -6.99 12.16 -1.21
N PRO A 134 -7.61 13.34 -1.45
CA PRO A 134 -6.89 14.59 -1.65
C PRO A 134 -5.84 14.91 -0.57
N TRP A 135 -6.05 14.46 0.67
CA TRP A 135 -5.18 14.76 1.81
C TRP A 135 -4.09 13.71 2.03
N LEU A 136 -4.42 12.42 1.87
CA LEU A 136 -3.50 11.32 2.15
C LEU A 136 -2.75 10.79 0.91
N ARG A 137 -2.99 11.32 -0.29
CA ARG A 137 -2.44 10.79 -1.56
C ARG A 137 -2.95 9.34 -1.79
N PRO A 138 -2.53 8.57 -2.82
CA PRO A 138 -3.13 7.27 -3.05
C PRO A 138 -2.79 6.32 -1.89
N VAL A 139 -3.82 5.82 -1.22
CA VAL A 139 -3.73 4.88 -0.11
C VAL A 139 -4.20 3.52 -0.59
N SER A 140 -3.55 2.45 -0.14
CA SER A 140 -4.04 1.09 -0.39
C SER A 140 -4.16 0.30 0.90
N LEU A 141 -5.29 -0.38 1.06
CA LEU A 141 -5.51 -1.42 2.06
C LEU A 141 -5.44 -2.78 1.35
N ILE A 142 -4.66 -3.71 1.90
CA ILE A 142 -4.59 -5.09 1.40
C ILE A 142 -4.77 -6.03 2.58
N LEU A 143 -5.79 -6.89 2.52
CA LEU A 143 -5.94 -8.05 3.38
C LEU A 143 -5.50 -9.27 2.59
N GLN A 144 -4.61 -10.09 3.15
CA GLN A 144 -4.08 -11.28 2.50
C GLN A 144 -3.98 -12.43 3.49
N ARG A 145 -4.36 -13.63 3.05
CA ARG A 145 -4.10 -14.91 3.70
C ARG A 145 -3.11 -15.70 2.85
N VAL A 146 -2.16 -16.35 3.50
CA VAL A 146 -1.24 -17.30 2.88
C VAL A 146 -1.37 -18.64 3.57
N GLU A 147 -1.50 -19.72 2.82
CA GLU A 147 -1.61 -21.08 3.31
C GLU A 147 -0.30 -21.84 3.11
N GLY A 148 0.12 -22.56 4.16
CA GLY A 148 1.38 -23.29 4.22
C GLY A 148 2.52 -22.50 4.87
N GLU A 149 3.53 -23.24 5.34
CA GLU A 149 4.77 -22.69 5.89
C GLU A 149 5.70 -22.25 4.76
N ASP A 150 5.28 -21.24 3.98
CA ASP A 150 6.19 -20.59 3.05
C ASP A 150 7.26 -19.83 3.87
N PRO A 151 8.56 -20.16 3.76
CA PRO A 151 9.60 -19.58 4.60
C PRO A 151 9.85 -18.09 4.32
N GLU A 152 9.47 -17.59 3.14
CA GLU A 152 9.64 -16.19 2.72
C GLU A 152 8.46 -15.29 3.19
N THR A 153 7.24 -15.79 3.10
CA THR A 153 6.01 -15.02 3.30
C THR A 153 5.37 -15.26 4.67
N GLY A 154 5.52 -16.48 5.20
CA GLY A 154 4.88 -16.99 6.41
C GLY A 154 3.37 -17.22 6.22
N ALA A 155 2.85 -18.31 6.81
CA ALA A 155 1.42 -18.70 6.75
C ALA A 155 0.45 -17.61 7.30
N GLY A 156 -0.86 -17.77 7.28
CA GLY A 156 -1.81 -16.95 8.06
C GLY A 156 -2.17 -15.57 7.47
N ASN A 157 -2.78 -14.72 8.32
CA ASN A 157 -3.51 -13.53 7.89
C ASN A 157 -2.71 -12.25 8.13
N THR A 158 -2.59 -11.43 7.09
CA THR A 158 -1.83 -10.18 7.10
C THR A 158 -2.66 -9.04 6.55
N VAL A 159 -2.58 -7.89 7.18
CA VAL A 159 -3.19 -6.65 6.69
C VAL A 159 -2.12 -5.59 6.50
N LYS A 160 -2.20 -4.89 5.37
CA LYS A 160 -1.25 -3.86 4.95
C LYS A 160 -2.00 -2.60 4.60
N LEU A 161 -1.61 -1.50 5.23
CA LEU A 161 -2.07 -0.15 4.89
C LEU A 161 -0.87 0.67 4.40
N THR A 162 -0.97 1.30 3.23
CA THR A 162 0.15 2.00 2.59
C THR A 162 -0.29 3.35 2.07
N ASN A 163 0.48 4.38 2.38
CA ASN A 163 0.42 5.68 1.71
C ASN A 163 1.44 5.68 0.55
N TRP A 164 0.97 5.44 -0.67
CA TRP A 164 1.85 5.37 -1.84
C TRP A 164 2.42 6.73 -2.21
N GLY A 165 1.67 7.81 -2.02
CA GLY A 165 2.20 9.14 -2.28
C GLY A 165 3.37 9.48 -1.36
N LEU A 166 3.33 9.06 -0.08
CA LEU A 166 4.46 9.25 0.83
C LEU A 166 5.66 8.40 0.44
N ILE A 167 5.46 7.13 0.11
CA ILE A 167 6.55 6.29 -0.42
C ILE A 167 7.18 6.91 -1.67
N GLU A 168 6.36 7.44 -2.55
CA GLU A 168 6.81 8.03 -3.81
C GLU A 168 7.57 9.34 -3.60
N ALA A 169 7.10 10.22 -2.71
CA ALA A 169 7.84 11.43 -2.37
C ALA A 169 9.19 11.11 -1.69
N GLU A 170 9.26 10.07 -0.86
CA GLU A 170 10.52 9.59 -0.29
C GLU A 170 11.49 9.11 -1.38
N ARG A 171 10.99 8.36 -2.37
CA ARG A 171 11.77 7.87 -3.52
C ARG A 171 12.34 9.04 -4.33
N ILE A 172 11.48 9.98 -4.74
CA ILE A 172 11.88 11.15 -5.54
C ILE A 172 12.94 11.97 -4.79
N CYS A 173 12.70 12.28 -3.51
CA CYS A 173 13.67 13.03 -2.70
C CYS A 173 15.03 12.33 -2.63
N TRP A 174 15.04 11.00 -2.48
CA TRP A 174 16.28 10.25 -2.40
C TRP A 174 17.00 10.23 -3.74
N GLU A 175 16.28 10.01 -4.84
CA GLU A 175 16.84 10.04 -6.19
C GLU A 175 17.42 11.41 -6.54
N GLU A 176 16.75 12.51 -6.22
CA GLU A 176 17.28 13.86 -6.44
C GLU A 176 18.59 14.11 -5.69
N ARG A 177 18.75 13.56 -4.49
CA ARG A 177 19.97 13.69 -3.69
C ARG A 177 21.11 12.76 -4.11
N HIS A 178 20.79 11.67 -4.80
CA HIS A 178 21.75 10.64 -5.23
C HIS A 178 21.89 10.58 -6.75
N ALA A 179 21.24 11.50 -7.47
CA ALA A 179 21.43 11.66 -8.89
C ALA A 179 22.90 12.00 -9.13
N PRO A 180 23.59 11.31 -10.05
CA PRO A 180 24.92 11.73 -10.45
C PRO A 180 24.84 13.19 -10.90
N PRO A 181 25.84 14.03 -10.56
CA PRO A 181 25.88 15.40 -11.08
C PRO A 181 25.70 15.32 -12.58
N ALA A 182 24.69 16.02 -13.11
CA ALA A 182 24.25 15.88 -14.49
C ALA A 182 25.47 15.86 -15.41
N ALA A 183 25.77 14.68 -15.96
CA ALA A 183 26.78 14.57 -16.99
C ALA A 183 26.31 15.50 -18.11
N LYS A 184 27.10 16.54 -18.40
CA LYS A 184 26.89 17.36 -19.59
C LYS A 184 26.67 16.38 -20.74
N ALA A 185 25.49 16.46 -21.37
CA ALA A 185 25.10 15.52 -22.40
C ALA A 185 26.24 15.37 -23.42
N PRO A 186 26.78 14.16 -23.65
CA PRO A 186 27.71 13.98 -24.74
C PRO A 186 26.96 14.29 -26.03
N ALA A 187 27.61 15.07 -26.90
CA ALA A 187 27.11 15.39 -28.22
C ALA A 187 26.69 14.10 -28.95
N ARG A 188 25.54 14.17 -29.61
CA ARG A 188 24.88 13.09 -30.34
C ARG A 188 25.81 12.56 -31.44
N GLU A 189 26.55 11.50 -31.16
CA GLU A 189 27.32 10.79 -32.16
C GLU A 189 26.41 9.77 -32.85
N THR A 190 26.22 9.95 -34.15
CA THR A 190 25.35 9.14 -35.01
C THR A 190 25.85 7.70 -35.08
N ALA A 191 25.11 6.76 -34.50
CA ALA A 191 25.37 5.33 -34.66
C ALA A 191 24.92 4.86 -36.05
N LYS A 192 25.89 4.58 -36.94
CA LYS A 192 25.75 3.69 -38.09
C LYS A 192 26.12 2.27 -37.65
N GLY A 193 25.26 1.30 -37.96
CA GLY A 193 25.59 -0.12 -37.99
C GLY A 193 24.94 -0.95 -36.88
N ALA A 194 23.72 -1.43 -37.13
CA ALA A 194 23.13 -2.53 -36.37
C ALA A 194 23.79 -3.85 -36.84
N ALA A 195 24.46 -4.54 -35.92
CA ALA A 195 24.85 -5.94 -36.07
C ALA A 195 23.71 -6.85 -35.54
N PRO A 196 23.56 -8.07 -36.07
CA PRO A 196 22.37 -8.89 -35.85
C PRO A 196 22.28 -9.50 -34.44
N ASP A 197 21.03 -9.63 -34.02
CA ASP A 197 20.51 -10.22 -32.79
C ASP A 197 21.20 -11.54 -32.41
N GLN A 198 21.89 -11.57 -31.27
CA GLN A 198 22.36 -12.80 -30.63
C GLN A 198 21.28 -13.28 -29.66
N ASP A 199 20.43 -14.18 -30.14
CA ASP A 199 19.54 -14.99 -29.31
C ASP A 199 20.40 -15.89 -28.39
N ASN A 200 20.47 -15.51 -27.11
CA ASN A 200 21.29 -16.20 -26.11
C ASN A 200 20.58 -17.40 -25.46
N GLY A 201 19.45 -17.86 -25.99
CA GLY A 201 18.86 -19.16 -25.61
C GLY A 201 18.45 -19.30 -24.13
N TYR A 202 18.27 -18.20 -23.40
CA TYR A 202 17.91 -18.20 -21.97
C TYR A 202 16.40 -18.35 -21.69
N LEU A 203 15.57 -18.46 -22.72
CA LEU A 203 14.14 -18.66 -22.56
C LEU A 203 13.80 -20.15 -22.72
N PRO A 204 13.15 -20.78 -21.71
CA PRO A 204 12.67 -22.14 -21.85
C PRO A 204 11.50 -22.19 -22.84
N ARG A 205 11.50 -23.22 -23.69
CA ARG A 205 10.38 -23.55 -24.57
C ARG A 205 9.30 -24.30 -23.80
#